data_AF-A0A848W349-F1
#
_entry.id   AF-A0A848W349-F1
#
_cell.length_a   1.000
_cell.length_b   1.000
_cell.length_c   1.000
_cell.angle_alpha   90.00
_cell.angle_beta   90.00
_cell.angle_gamma   90.00
#
_symmetry.space_group_name_H-M   'P 1'
#
loop_
_entity.id
_entity.type
_entity.pdbx_description
1 polymer ?
#
loop_
_entity_poly.entity_id
_entity_poly.type
_entity_poly.pdbx_seq_one_letter_code
_entity_poly.pdbx_strand_id
1 'polypeptide(L)'
;MSELSPIVESHIARLFRPKEQSEVAHLLANDCGTTLAGAENASLESLARIQCAALKLSGGSMDKLYDAIALAQTDWRDLLVAADFAQDTQANGDWKC
;
A
#
# COMPACT_ATOMS: atom_id res chain seq x y z
N MET A 1 -4.17 -16.40 6.78
CA MET A 1 -5.23 -15.85 5.91
C MET A 1 -5.06 -14.35 5.99
N SER A 2 -4.57 -13.72 4.92
CA SER A 2 -4.08 -12.34 4.95
C SER A 2 -5.23 -11.35 5.16
N GLU A 3 -5.04 -10.37 6.07
CA GLU A 3 -6.01 -9.33 6.43
C GLU A 3 -6.01 -8.14 5.44
N LEU A 4 -5.77 -8.42 4.15
CA LEU A 4 -5.79 -7.36 3.14
C LEU A 4 -7.22 -7.06 2.72
N SER A 5 -7.52 -5.78 2.53
CA SER A 5 -8.80 -5.36 1.97
C SER A 5 -8.93 -5.85 0.51
N PRO A 6 -10.13 -6.26 0.07
CA PRO A 6 -10.35 -6.73 -1.31
C PRO A 6 -9.96 -5.70 -2.39
N ILE A 7 -9.94 -4.40 -2.06
CA ILE A 7 -9.47 -3.36 -2.97
C ILE A 7 -7.95 -3.44 -3.20
N VAL A 8 -7.20 -3.73 -2.15
CA VAL A 8 -5.73 -3.89 -2.19
C VAL A 8 -5.39 -5.12 -3.03
N GLU A 9 -6.07 -6.24 -2.82
CA GLU A 9 -5.90 -7.45 -3.61
C GLU A 9 -6.18 -7.23 -5.10
N SER A 10 -7.23 -6.46 -5.43
CA SER A 10 -7.54 -6.10 -6.82
C SER A 10 -6.42 -5.29 -7.47
N HIS A 11 -5.83 -4.32 -6.75
CA HIS A 11 -4.70 -3.55 -7.24
C HIS A 11 -3.44 -4.40 -7.41
N ILE A 12 -3.15 -5.31 -6.48
CA ILE A 12 -2.05 -6.27 -6.60
C ILE A 12 -2.21 -7.12 -7.87
N ALA A 13 -3.41 -7.66 -8.09
CA ALA A 13 -3.70 -8.49 -9.25
C ALA A 13 -3.57 -7.73 -10.58
N ARG A 14 -3.87 -6.42 -10.58
CA ARG A 14 -3.77 -5.55 -11.74
C ARG A 14 -2.32 -5.14 -12.06
N LEU A 15 -1.49 -4.96 -11.06
CA LEU A 15 -0.14 -4.37 -11.20
C LEU A 15 0.98 -5.41 -11.27
N PHE A 16 0.82 -6.56 -10.62
CA PHE A 16 1.87 -7.57 -10.48
C PHE A 16 1.49 -8.89 -11.15
N ARG A 17 2.49 -9.66 -11.57
CA ARG A 17 2.26 -10.97 -12.19
C ARG A 17 1.79 -11.97 -11.14
N PRO A 18 1.03 -13.02 -11.50
CA PRO A 18 0.52 -14.01 -10.55
C PRO A 18 1.58 -14.64 -9.62
N LYS A 19 2.83 -14.76 -10.10
CA LYS A 19 3.95 -15.27 -9.31
C LYS A 19 4.45 -14.31 -8.22
N GLU A 20 4.23 -13.01 -8.41
CA GLU A 20 4.67 -11.93 -7.52
C GLU A 20 3.54 -11.50 -6.58
N GLN A 21 2.27 -11.68 -6.97
CA GLN A 21 1.10 -11.25 -6.19
C GLN A 21 1.08 -11.79 -4.76
N SER A 22 1.43 -13.07 -4.57
CA SER A 22 1.48 -13.67 -3.22
C SER A 22 2.55 -13.02 -2.35
N GLU A 23 3.71 -12.71 -2.94
CA GLU A 23 4.82 -12.07 -2.22
C GLU A 23 4.45 -10.63 -1.85
N VAL A 24 3.91 -9.87 -2.80
CA VAL A 24 3.43 -8.50 -2.59
C VAL A 24 2.38 -8.44 -1.48
N ALA A 25 1.43 -9.38 -1.49
CA ALA A 25 0.41 -9.46 -0.45
C ALA A 25 1.00 -9.72 0.94
N HIS A 26 1.99 -10.62 1.03
CA HIS A 26 2.68 -10.89 2.28
C HIS A 26 3.45 -9.67 2.80
N LEU A 27 4.21 -8.99 1.93
CA LEU A 27 4.96 -7.78 2.27
C LEU A 27 4.02 -6.67 2.76
N LEU A 28 2.92 -6.41 2.06
CA LEU A 28 1.98 -5.37 2.47
C LEU A 28 1.28 -5.65 3.80
N ALA A 29 0.93 -6.91 4.06
CA ALA A 29 0.29 -7.30 5.30
C ALA A 29 1.25 -7.23 6.50
N ASN A 30 2.51 -7.64 6.31
CA ASN A 30 3.49 -7.75 7.39
C ASN A 30 4.27 -6.44 7.63
N ASP A 31 4.66 -5.77 6.56
CA ASP A 31 5.62 -4.65 6.62
C ASP A 31 4.95 -3.29 6.44
N CYS A 32 3.73 -3.26 5.91
CA CYS A 32 2.86 -2.08 5.75
C CYS A 32 1.51 -2.24 6.49
N GLY A 33 1.51 -3.01 7.59
CA GLY A 33 0.33 -3.30 8.41
C GLY A 33 0.36 -2.61 9.78
N THR A 34 -0.05 -3.34 10.82
CA THR A 34 -0.06 -2.88 12.22
C THR A 34 1.34 -2.61 12.79
N THR A 35 2.38 -3.07 12.10
CA THR A 35 3.79 -2.92 12.43
C THR A 35 4.33 -1.51 12.17
N LEU A 36 3.55 -0.65 11.50
CA LEU A 36 3.95 0.73 11.21
C LEU A 36 3.92 1.60 12.49
N ALA A 37 5.02 2.28 12.76
CA ALA A 37 5.14 3.20 13.90
C ALA A 37 4.08 4.31 13.81
N GLY A 38 3.23 4.41 14.84
CA GLY A 38 2.14 5.40 14.89
C GLY A 38 0.83 4.96 14.21
N ALA A 39 0.78 3.76 13.63
CA ALA A 39 -0.45 3.15 13.10
C ALA A 39 -1.13 2.19 14.09
N GLU A 40 -0.71 2.19 15.37
CA GLU A 40 -1.22 1.29 16.42
C GLU A 40 -2.74 1.39 16.63
N ASN A 41 -3.33 2.55 16.31
CA ASN A 41 -4.77 2.81 16.35
C ASN A 41 -5.38 3.03 14.95
N ALA A 42 -4.63 2.74 13.88
CA ALA A 42 -5.12 2.91 12.53
C ALA A 42 -6.26 1.92 12.24
N SER A 43 -7.36 2.44 11.68
CA SER A 43 -8.45 1.59 11.20
C SER A 43 -7.98 0.72 10.03
N LEU A 44 -8.69 -0.39 9.80
CA LEU A 44 -8.47 -1.24 8.61
C LEU A 44 -8.53 -0.43 7.30
N GLU A 45 -9.37 0.60 7.26
CA GLU A 45 -9.47 1.54 6.13
C GLU A 45 -8.20 2.40 5.98
N SER A 46 -7.66 2.89 7.08
CA SER A 46 -6.41 3.67 7.08
C SER A 46 -5.22 2.83 6.63
N LEU A 47 -5.15 1.56 7.09
CA LEU A 47 -4.12 0.61 6.66
C LEU A 47 -4.25 0.29 5.17
N ALA A 48 -5.47 0.05 4.67
CA ALA A 48 -5.70 -0.18 3.24
C ALA A 48 -5.25 1.02 2.39
N ARG A 49 -5.46 2.25 2.87
CA ARG A 49 -5.00 3.46 2.19
C ARG A 49 -3.47 3.55 2.11
N ILE A 50 -2.77 3.23 3.20
CA ILE A 50 -1.29 3.17 3.21
C ILE A 50 -0.78 2.09 2.24
N GLN A 51 -1.38 0.90 2.25
CA GLN A 51 -1.03 -0.19 1.34
C GLN A 51 -1.27 0.19 -0.12
N CYS A 52 -2.38 0.87 -0.43
CA CYS A 52 -2.65 1.37 -1.78
C CYS A 52 -1.66 2.46 -2.20
N ALA A 53 -1.21 3.33 -1.29
CA ALA A 53 -0.16 4.30 -1.57
C ALA A 53 1.17 3.62 -1.92
N ALA A 54 1.57 2.59 -1.18
CA ALA A 54 2.75 1.79 -1.51
C ALA A 54 2.63 1.13 -2.89
N LEU A 55 1.46 0.56 -3.21
CA LEU A 55 1.18 -0.02 -4.53
C LEU A 55 1.25 1.02 -5.65
N LYS A 56 0.67 2.21 -5.45
CA LYS A 56 0.67 3.30 -6.44
C LYS A 56 2.08 3.79 -6.73
N LEU A 57 2.90 3.99 -5.70
CA LEU A 57 4.32 4.36 -5.84
C LEU A 57 5.14 3.26 -6.51
N SER A 58 4.84 2.00 -6.20
CA SER A 58 5.55 0.86 -6.80
C SER A 58 5.35 0.77 -8.32
N GLY A 59 4.18 1.19 -8.82
CA GLY A 59 3.81 1.06 -10.23
C GLY A 59 3.93 -0.36 -10.79
N GLY A 60 3.79 -1.40 -9.95
CA GLY A 60 3.93 -2.80 -10.36
C GLY A 60 5.37 -3.33 -10.41
N SER A 61 6.34 -2.60 -9.85
CA SER A 61 7.73 -3.04 -9.72
C SER A 61 8.03 -3.47 -8.28
N MET A 62 8.64 -4.65 -8.12
CA MET A 62 9.06 -5.16 -6.80
C MET A 62 10.10 -4.25 -6.14
N ASP A 63 11.11 -3.78 -6.88
CA ASP A 63 12.15 -2.89 -6.34
C ASP A 63 11.55 -1.61 -5.76
N LYS A 64 10.64 -0.97 -6.51
CA LYS A 64 9.93 0.23 -6.05
C LYS A 64 8.95 -0.06 -4.91
N LEU A 65 8.40 -1.27 -4.84
CA LEU A 65 7.57 -1.68 -3.71
C LEU A 65 8.40 -1.77 -2.43
N TYR A 66 9.61 -2.34 -2.49
CA TYR A 66 10.51 -2.37 -1.34
C TYR A 66 10.89 -0.95 -0.88
N ASP A 67 11.21 -0.05 -1.81
CA ASP A 67 11.50 1.35 -1.49
C ASP A 67 10.29 2.04 -0.84
N ALA A 68 9.09 1.79 -1.35
CA ALA A 68 7.86 2.34 -0.80
C ALA A 68 7.57 1.78 0.60
N ILE A 69 7.78 0.47 0.84
CA ILE A 69 7.62 -0.13 2.17
C ILE A 69 8.65 0.45 3.16
N ALA A 70 9.90 0.60 2.75
CA ALA A 70 10.93 1.21 3.59
C ALA A 70 10.57 2.66 3.97
N LEU A 71 10.02 3.43 3.02
CA LEU A 71 9.49 4.77 3.30
C LEU A 71 8.31 4.70 4.27
N ALA A 72 7.38 3.77 4.09
CA ALA A 72 6.21 3.61 4.97
C ALA A 72 6.61 3.30 6.42
N GLN A 73 7.60 2.41 6.60
CA GLN A 73 8.13 2.05 7.91
C GLN A 73 8.85 3.22 8.59
N THR A 74 9.45 4.12 7.80
CA THR A 74 10.10 5.33 8.30
C THR A 74 9.07 6.41 8.66
N ASP A 75 8.23 6.79 7.69
CA ASP A 75 7.09 7.67 7.87
C ASP A 75 6.00 7.40 6.81
N TRP A 76 4.94 6.71 7.22
CA TRP A 76 3.80 6.39 6.36
C TRP A 76 3.03 7.65 5.90
N ARG A 77 3.17 8.79 6.57
CA ARG A 77 2.56 10.05 6.12
C ARG A 77 3.30 10.60 4.91
N ASP A 78 4.63 10.49 4.91
CA ASP A 78 5.43 10.86 3.74
C ASP A 78 5.17 9.92 2.56
N LEU A 79 4.91 8.63 2.81
CA LEU A 79 4.41 7.72 1.77
C LEU A 79 3.10 8.22 1.15
N LEU A 80 2.12 8.60 1.98
CA LEU A 80 0.84 9.11 1.49
C LEU A 80 1.03 10.41 0.69
N VAL A 81 1.94 11.29 1.11
CA VAL A 81 2.28 12.50 0.35
C VAL A 81 2.96 12.15 -0.97
N ALA A 82 3.96 11.27 -0.95
CA ALA A 82 4.71 10.87 -2.14
C ALA A 82 3.85 10.15 -3.17
N ALA A 83 2.88 9.35 -2.72
CA ALA A 83 1.90 8.68 -3.57
C ALA A 83 0.78 9.61 -4.09
N ASP A 84 0.90 10.92 -3.83
CA ASP A 84 -0.10 11.96 -4.09
C ASP A 84 -1.42 11.78 -3.30
N PHE A 85 -1.53 10.76 -2.45
CA PHE A 85 -2.70 10.52 -1.59
C PHE A 85 -2.98 11.65 -0.57
N ALA A 86 -2.05 12.59 -0.38
CA ALA A 86 -2.24 13.80 0.42
C ALA A 86 -3.02 14.91 -0.30
N GLN A 87 -2.97 14.98 -1.64
CA GLN A 87 -3.76 15.93 -2.43
C GLN A 87 -4.93 15.26 -3.19
N ASP A 88 -4.93 13.94 -3.25
CA ASP A 88 -5.96 13.14 -3.92
C ASP A 88 -7.28 13.08 -3.12
N THR A 89 -8.02 14.19 -3.12
CA THR A 89 -9.47 14.17 -2.83
C THR A 89 -10.29 13.98 -4.12
N GLN A 90 -9.67 14.04 -5.31
CA GLN A 90 -10.36 14.10 -6.60
C GLN A 90 -9.56 13.58 -7.84
N ALA A 91 -8.30 13.16 -7.75
CA ALA A 91 -7.49 12.87 -8.94
C ALA A 91 -7.62 11.40 -9.40
N ASN A 92 -8.62 11.20 -10.26
CA ASN A 92 -8.85 10.04 -11.13
C ASN A 92 -9.39 8.79 -10.40
N GLY A 93 -10.61 8.40 -10.76
CA GLY A 93 -11.39 7.31 -10.16
C GLY A 93 -10.84 5.88 -10.32
N ASP A 94 -9.52 5.73 -10.50
CA ASP A 94 -8.81 4.46 -10.69
C ASP A 94 -8.19 3.89 -9.40
N TRP A 95 -8.15 4.67 -8.33
CA TRP A 95 -7.61 4.28 -7.01
C TRP A 95 -8.60 4.72 -5.92
N LYS A 96 -9.61 3.90 -5.64
CA LYS A 96 -10.58 4.13 -4.57
C LYS A 96 -10.23 3.30 -3.34
N CYS A 97 -9.14 3.66 -2.68
CA CYS A 97 -8.84 3.29 -1.31
C CYS A 97 -8.95 4.58 -0.47
#